data_AF-A0A940GC77-F1
#
_entry.id   AF-A0A940GC77-F1
#
_cell.length_a   1.000
_cell.length_b   1.000
_cell.length_c   1.000
_cell.angle_alpha   90.00
_cell.angle_beta   90.00
_cell.angle_gamma   90.00
#
_symmetry.space_group_name_H-M   'P 1'
#
loop_
_entity.id
_entity.type
_entity.pdbx_description
1 polymer ?
#
loop_
_entity_poly.entity_id
_entity_poly.type
_entity_poly.pdbx_seq_one_letter_code
_entity_poly.pdbx_strand_id
1 'polypeptide(L)'
;MSNVPDARLKKLWAFVRGDVEQAEFEAWLYQDAELEDLLGTDLRWQLVSCDFKDRDATWQVQQALRDHLARASACECLALRDRCAVPMGGRELEDGQYYHEKVFSTLNEVISFGPEKWWLYISKCGQCETAWVVAQDDRIYDEFFMVRIGPAELTGALAGAWPDDFQSYEQVMAAGVKFSYPPRFLDPLAGSLQWAVEDLRRERPDISIDEMAALLGLTPEHIGLLLREVSRKSRGGFLAKLFGRRSGRV
;
A
#
# COMPACT_ATOMS: atom_id res chain seq x y z
N MET A 1 35.34 -5.72 9.20
CA MET A 1 34.95 -4.74 8.16
C MET A 1 33.54 -4.30 8.49
N SER A 2 33.39 -3.05 8.85
CA SER A 2 32.25 -2.50 9.58
C SER A 2 31.04 -2.35 8.65
N ASN A 3 30.00 -3.18 8.82
CA ASN A 3 28.70 -3.10 8.14
C ASN A 3 27.84 -1.90 8.60
N VAL A 4 28.50 -0.84 9.09
CA VAL A 4 27.93 0.23 9.92
C VAL A 4 27.19 1.33 9.12
N PRO A 5 27.62 1.70 7.88
CA PRO A 5 26.89 2.71 7.11
C PRO A 5 25.44 2.32 6.79
N ASP A 6 25.19 1.04 6.50
CA ASP A 6 23.88 0.53 6.12
C ASP A 6 22.89 0.53 7.30
N ALA A 7 23.34 0.17 8.51
CA ALA A 7 22.49 0.16 9.70
C ALA A 7 22.04 1.57 10.13
N ARG A 8 22.96 2.56 10.08
CA ARG A 8 22.64 3.97 10.40
C ARG A 8 21.64 4.55 9.42
N LEU A 9 21.89 4.38 8.13
CA LEU A 9 21.00 4.82 7.06
C LEU A 9 19.60 4.20 7.20
N LYS A 10 19.54 2.90 7.51
CA LYS A 10 18.27 2.21 7.79
C LYS A 10 17.50 2.84 8.94
N LYS A 11 18.17 3.17 10.06
CA LYS A 11 17.53 3.80 11.23
C LYS A 11 17.05 5.22 10.95
N LEU A 12 17.85 6.01 10.23
CA LEU A 12 17.47 7.37 9.81
C LEU A 12 16.25 7.34 8.88
N TRP A 13 16.25 6.46 7.89
CA TRP A 13 15.09 6.31 7.01
C TRP A 13 13.85 5.80 7.77
N ALA A 14 13.98 4.83 8.68
CA ALA A 14 12.87 4.40 9.53
C ALA A 14 12.26 5.58 10.33
N PHE A 15 13.10 6.48 10.84
CA PHE A 15 12.62 7.69 11.51
C PHE A 15 11.95 8.69 10.57
N VAL A 16 12.52 8.96 9.39
CA VAL A 16 11.88 9.81 8.36
C VAL A 16 10.48 9.32 8.01
N ARG A 17 10.31 8.00 7.93
CA ARG A 17 9.04 7.38 7.60
C ARG A 17 8.05 7.34 8.77
N GLY A 18 8.54 7.38 10.00
CA GLY A 18 7.75 7.16 11.21
C GLY A 18 7.52 5.67 11.52
N ASP A 19 8.43 4.80 11.09
CA ASP A 19 8.40 3.36 11.42
C ASP A 19 9.09 3.05 12.77
N VAL A 20 9.66 4.07 13.41
CA VAL A 20 10.27 3.98 14.74
C VAL A 20 9.67 5.04 15.66
N GLU A 21 9.47 4.66 16.92
CA GLU A 21 8.99 5.59 17.95
C GLU A 21 10.00 6.71 18.20
N GLN A 22 9.50 7.93 18.39
CA GLN A 22 10.31 9.13 18.55
C GLN A 22 11.31 9.01 19.72
N ALA A 23 10.84 8.50 20.86
CA ALA A 23 11.69 8.29 22.05
C ALA A 23 12.80 7.26 21.81
N GLU A 24 12.53 6.21 21.02
CA GLU A 24 13.53 5.21 20.65
C GLU A 24 14.57 5.81 19.70
N PHE A 25 14.13 6.60 18.72
CA PHE A 25 15.04 7.29 17.81
C PHE A 25 15.92 8.31 18.55
N GLU A 26 15.34 9.12 19.44
CA GLU A 26 16.06 10.09 20.25
C GLU A 26 17.14 9.41 21.11
N ALA A 27 16.79 8.32 21.81
CA ALA A 27 17.74 7.57 22.61
C ALA A 27 18.92 7.02 21.78
N TRP A 28 18.64 6.56 20.56
CA TRP A 28 19.66 6.10 19.62
C TRP A 28 20.55 7.25 19.11
N LEU A 29 19.95 8.39 18.74
CA LEU A 29 20.63 9.58 18.21
C LEU A 29 21.73 10.09 19.15
N TYR A 30 21.49 10.06 20.46
CA TYR A 30 22.48 10.50 21.45
C TYR A 30 23.64 9.52 21.68
N GLN A 31 23.50 8.26 21.26
CA GLN A 31 24.54 7.25 21.44
C GLN A 31 25.54 7.20 20.29
N ASP A 32 25.18 7.72 19.12
CA ASP A 32 26.01 7.63 17.92
C ASP A 32 26.75 8.96 17.65
N ALA A 33 27.99 9.03 18.13
CA ALA A 33 28.86 10.20 17.96
C ALA A 33 29.32 10.42 16.50
N GLU A 34 29.24 9.39 15.65
CA GLU A 34 29.72 9.45 14.26
C GLU A 34 28.61 9.87 13.27
N LEU A 35 27.40 10.17 13.74
CA LEU A 35 26.31 10.65 12.87
C LEU A 35 26.61 12.00 12.23
N GLU A 36 27.46 12.82 12.84
CA GLU A 36 27.85 14.12 12.29
C GLU A 36 28.56 13.97 10.94
N ASP A 37 29.37 12.94 10.75
CA ASP A 37 30.08 12.70 9.49
C ASP A 37 29.10 12.39 8.34
N LEU A 38 27.95 11.80 8.64
CA LEU A 38 26.92 11.43 7.65
C LEU A 38 25.95 12.58 7.36
N LEU A 39 25.59 13.35 8.39
CA LEU A 39 24.54 14.37 8.32
C LEU A 39 25.09 15.79 8.10
N GLY A 40 26.35 16.02 8.45
CA GLY A 40 26.92 17.34 8.63
C GLY A 40 26.45 18.00 9.94
N THR A 41 27.24 18.96 10.41
CA THR A 41 27.03 19.65 11.69
C THR A 41 25.64 20.27 11.81
N ASP A 42 25.16 20.97 10.78
CA ASP A 42 23.88 21.70 10.84
C ASP A 42 22.68 20.77 11.06
N LEU A 43 22.55 19.71 10.25
CA LEU A 43 21.45 18.76 10.36
C LEU A 43 21.57 17.91 11.63
N ARG A 44 22.80 17.56 12.02
CA ARG A 44 23.07 16.88 13.29
C ARG A 44 22.62 17.73 14.47
N TRP A 45 22.80 19.05 14.40
CA TRP A 45 22.41 19.99 15.45
C TRP A 45 20.90 20.23 15.52
N GLN A 46 20.24 20.32 14.35
CA GLN A 46 18.78 20.34 14.28
C GLN A 46 18.15 19.11 14.94
N LEU A 47 18.68 17.91 14.66
CA LEU A 47 18.16 16.66 15.22
C LEU A 47 18.25 16.61 16.74
N VAL A 48 19.38 17.01 17.35
CA VAL A 48 19.50 16.98 18.83
C VAL A 48 18.88 18.17 19.54
N SER A 49 18.60 19.26 18.83
CA SER A 49 17.89 20.40 19.38
C SER A 49 16.37 20.28 19.23
N CYS A 50 15.89 19.25 18.51
CA CYS A 50 14.48 19.01 18.28
C CYS A 50 13.80 18.55 19.56
N ASP A 51 12.69 19.21 19.93
CA ASP A 51 11.77 18.64 20.92
C ASP A 51 10.90 17.60 20.21
N PHE A 52 11.27 16.32 20.34
CA PHE A 52 10.54 15.22 19.70
C PHE A 52 9.11 15.05 20.22
N LYS A 53 8.71 15.72 21.32
CA LYS A 53 7.32 15.73 21.79
C LYS A 53 6.45 16.73 21.01
N ASP A 54 7.07 17.71 20.36
CA ASP A 54 6.39 18.62 19.45
C ASP A 54 6.26 17.95 18.08
N ARG A 55 5.02 17.70 17.67
CA ARG A 55 4.68 17.05 16.41
C ARG A 55 5.16 17.86 15.21
N ASP A 56 5.01 19.18 15.25
CA ASP A 56 5.31 20.03 14.10
C ASP A 56 6.83 20.20 13.97
N ALA A 57 7.55 20.34 15.10
CA ALA A 57 9.02 20.34 15.11
C ALA A 57 9.58 19.00 14.60
N THR A 58 9.03 17.88 15.06
CA THR A 58 9.44 16.54 14.60
C THR A 58 9.21 16.37 13.11
N TRP A 59 8.05 16.80 12.61
CA TRP A 59 7.74 16.72 11.18
C TRP A 59 8.74 17.53 10.35
N GLN A 60 9.09 18.76 10.79
CA GLN A 60 10.07 19.60 10.10
C GLN A 60 11.45 18.93 10.04
N VAL A 61 11.92 18.34 11.15
CA VAL A 61 13.22 17.66 11.18
C VAL A 61 13.21 16.39 10.32
N GLN A 62 12.08 15.67 10.27
CA GLN A 62 11.89 14.53 9.36
C GLN A 62 11.95 14.96 7.89
N GLN A 63 11.36 16.10 7.51
CA GLN A 63 11.47 16.61 6.14
C GLN A 63 12.91 17.03 5.81
N ALA A 64 13.58 17.77 6.69
CA ALA A 64 14.97 18.17 6.49
C ALA A 64 15.89 16.94 6.32
N LEU A 65 15.69 15.91 7.14
CA LEU A 65 16.41 14.66 7.04
C LEU A 65 16.06 13.89 5.75
N ARG A 66 14.78 13.84 5.35
CA ARG A 66 14.35 13.25 4.07
C ARG A 66 15.08 13.91 2.90
N ASP A 67 15.08 15.23 2.84
CA ASP A 67 15.70 15.99 1.76
C ASP A 67 17.21 15.76 1.71
N HIS A 68 17.86 15.67 2.87
CA HIS A 68 19.29 15.33 2.95
C HIS A 68 19.58 13.92 2.43
N LEU A 69 18.83 12.92 2.89
CA LEU A 69 19.02 11.52 2.49
C LEU A 69 18.65 11.27 1.02
N ALA A 70 17.62 11.95 0.51
CA ALA A 70 17.18 11.83 -0.88
C ALA A 70 18.21 12.37 -1.88
N ARG A 71 19.10 13.29 -1.49
CA ARG A 71 20.20 13.73 -2.37
C ARG A 71 21.16 12.59 -2.74
N ALA A 72 21.26 11.58 -1.88
CA ALA A 72 22.10 10.41 -2.11
C ALA A 72 21.37 9.28 -2.86
N SER A 73 20.06 9.38 -3.08
CA SER A 73 19.27 8.32 -3.71
C SER A 73 18.08 8.87 -4.50
N ALA A 74 17.96 8.49 -5.76
CA ALA A 74 16.80 8.78 -6.57
C ALA A 74 15.58 7.89 -6.27
N CYS A 75 15.62 6.99 -5.25
CA CYS A 75 14.50 6.11 -4.96
C CYS A 75 13.47 6.75 -4.02
N GLU A 76 12.27 6.99 -4.54
CA GLU A 76 11.11 7.37 -3.71
C GLU A 76 10.69 6.29 -2.73
N CYS A 77 10.92 5.01 -3.07
CA CYS A 77 10.57 3.86 -2.24
C CYS A 77 11.22 3.86 -0.84
N LEU A 78 12.36 4.53 -0.66
CA LEU A 78 13.04 4.59 0.63
C LEU A 78 12.31 5.49 1.64
N ALA A 79 11.51 6.44 1.13
CA ALA A 79 10.69 7.34 1.91
C ALA A 79 9.29 6.78 2.23
N LEU A 80 8.90 5.64 1.65
CA LEU A 80 7.64 4.98 1.93
C LEU A 80 7.72 4.15 3.21
N ARG A 81 6.77 4.34 4.14
CA ARG A 81 6.62 3.53 5.37
C ARG A 81 6.67 2.03 5.08
N ASP A 82 7.09 1.25 6.08
CA ASP A 82 7.13 -0.21 5.95
C ASP A 82 5.75 -0.81 5.67
N ARG A 83 4.68 -0.11 6.05
CA ARG A 83 3.32 -0.35 5.58
C ARG A 83 2.72 0.96 5.12
N CYS A 84 2.34 1.05 3.86
CA CYS A 84 1.77 2.26 3.29
C CYS A 84 0.71 1.99 2.25
N ALA A 85 0.01 3.04 1.86
CA ALA A 85 -0.78 3.07 0.65
C ALA A 85 -0.25 4.18 -0.28
N VAL A 86 -0.21 3.88 -1.58
CA VAL A 86 0.18 4.81 -2.63
C VAL A 86 -1.03 5.00 -3.53
N PRO A 87 -1.63 6.20 -3.57
CA PRO A 87 -2.83 6.43 -4.35
C PRO A 87 -2.52 6.39 -5.85
N MET A 88 -3.36 5.67 -6.61
CA MET A 88 -3.28 5.62 -8.06
C MET A 88 -3.73 6.95 -8.67
N GLY A 89 -4.79 7.54 -8.12
CA GLY A 89 -5.18 8.92 -8.43
C GLY A 89 -4.38 9.96 -7.65
N GLY A 90 -4.55 11.23 -7.99
CA GLY A 90 -4.05 12.33 -7.16
C GLY A 90 -3.66 13.59 -7.93
N ARG A 91 -2.95 14.48 -7.23
CA ARG A 91 -2.40 15.69 -7.83
C ARG A 91 -1.25 15.31 -8.76
N GLU A 92 -1.37 15.73 -10.01
CA GLU A 92 -0.27 15.76 -10.98
C GLU A 92 0.88 16.62 -10.44
N LEU A 93 2.09 16.08 -10.45
CA LEU A 93 3.31 16.77 -10.05
C LEU A 93 3.69 17.82 -11.10
N GLU A 94 4.65 18.70 -10.76
CA GLU A 94 5.08 19.78 -11.67
C GLU A 94 5.68 19.28 -12.99
N ASP A 95 6.18 18.04 -13.01
CA ASP A 95 6.75 17.36 -14.18
C ASP A 95 5.70 16.59 -15.00
N GLY A 96 4.42 16.70 -14.65
CA GLY A 96 3.32 16.05 -15.34
C GLY A 96 3.07 14.58 -14.97
N GLN A 97 3.81 14.05 -13.98
CA GLN A 97 3.65 12.67 -13.52
C GLN A 97 2.72 12.58 -12.31
N TYR A 98 2.07 11.44 -12.13
CA TYR A 98 1.39 11.12 -10.87
C TYR A 98 2.39 10.57 -9.85
N TYR A 99 2.12 10.76 -8.56
CA TYR A 99 3.02 10.31 -7.50
C TYR A 99 3.29 8.81 -7.53
N HIS A 100 2.29 7.98 -7.85
CA HIS A 100 2.50 6.54 -7.97
C HIS A 100 3.45 6.19 -9.11
N GLU A 101 3.42 6.90 -10.25
CA GLU A 101 4.34 6.65 -11.37
C GLU A 101 5.78 6.88 -10.92
N LYS A 102 6.03 7.93 -10.14
CA LYS A 102 7.34 8.20 -9.57
C LYS A 102 7.80 7.09 -8.61
N VAL A 103 6.92 6.59 -7.75
CA VAL A 103 7.21 5.47 -6.83
C VAL A 103 7.54 4.20 -7.63
N PHE A 104 6.71 3.86 -8.60
CA PHE A 104 6.81 2.62 -9.37
C PHE A 104 7.87 2.68 -10.47
N SER A 105 8.39 3.86 -10.81
CA SER A 105 9.47 4.04 -11.81
C SER A 105 10.73 3.19 -11.55
N THR A 106 10.93 2.76 -10.30
CA THR A 106 12.08 1.94 -9.89
C THR A 106 11.70 0.53 -9.45
N LEU A 107 10.40 0.23 -9.32
CA LEU A 107 9.90 -1.04 -8.83
C LEU A 107 9.62 -1.99 -10.00
N ASN A 108 10.26 -3.16 -9.98
CA ASN A 108 10.04 -4.20 -10.98
C ASN A 108 9.27 -5.35 -10.33
N GLU A 109 8.17 -5.78 -10.95
CA GLU A 109 7.48 -7.01 -10.54
C GLU A 109 8.44 -8.19 -10.65
N VAL A 110 8.56 -8.96 -9.57
CA VAL A 110 9.41 -10.15 -9.48
C VAL A 110 8.57 -11.41 -9.64
N ILE A 111 7.41 -11.44 -8.99
CA ILE A 111 6.48 -12.57 -9.03
C ILE A 111 5.06 -12.05 -8.77
N SER A 112 4.10 -12.51 -9.57
CA SER A 112 2.67 -12.35 -9.32
C SER A 112 2.10 -13.63 -8.72
N PHE A 113 1.07 -13.48 -7.88
CA PHE A 113 0.40 -14.62 -7.28
C PHE A 113 -0.29 -15.46 -8.37
N GLY A 114 -1.04 -14.79 -9.25
CA GLY A 114 -1.80 -15.43 -10.31
C GLY A 114 -3.22 -14.85 -10.44
N PRO A 115 -4.01 -15.34 -11.41
CA PRO A 115 -5.36 -14.84 -11.66
C PRO A 115 -6.34 -15.03 -10.49
N GLU A 116 -6.07 -15.98 -9.58
CA GLU A 116 -6.86 -16.23 -8.38
C GLU A 116 -6.76 -15.11 -7.35
N LYS A 117 -5.63 -14.41 -7.30
CA LYS A 117 -5.40 -13.21 -6.48
C LYS A 117 -4.79 -12.14 -7.37
N TRP A 118 -5.62 -11.69 -8.31
CA TRP A 118 -5.24 -10.73 -9.36
C TRP A 118 -4.64 -9.43 -8.81
N TRP A 119 -4.91 -9.09 -7.54
CA TRP A 119 -4.37 -7.91 -6.87
C TRP A 119 -2.95 -8.09 -6.34
N LEU A 120 -2.45 -9.33 -6.16
CA LEU A 120 -1.29 -9.61 -5.31
C LEU A 120 -0.04 -9.95 -6.12
N TYR A 121 1.04 -9.20 -5.88
CA TYR A 121 2.36 -9.45 -6.43
C TYR A 121 3.47 -8.98 -5.49
N ILE A 122 4.71 -9.36 -5.79
CA ILE A 122 5.90 -8.84 -5.13
C ILE A 122 6.73 -8.07 -6.15
N SER A 123 7.14 -6.86 -5.77
CA SER A 123 8.05 -6.03 -6.54
C SER A 123 9.36 -5.80 -5.79
N LYS A 124 10.44 -5.58 -6.55
CA LYS A 124 11.74 -5.21 -6.01
C LYS A 124 12.24 -3.95 -6.67
N CYS A 125 12.73 -3.01 -5.86
CA CYS A 125 13.34 -1.80 -6.36
C CYS A 125 14.70 -2.10 -7.00
N GLY A 126 14.89 -1.69 -8.25
CA GLY A 126 16.18 -1.83 -8.96
C GLY A 126 17.26 -0.83 -8.53
N GLN A 127 16.95 0.11 -7.64
CA GLN A 127 17.92 1.08 -7.11
C GLN A 127 18.39 0.76 -5.69
N CYS A 128 17.47 0.44 -4.78
CA CYS A 128 17.79 0.19 -3.36
C CYS A 128 17.60 -1.27 -2.94
N GLU A 129 17.22 -2.16 -3.86
CA GLU A 129 17.01 -3.60 -3.66
C GLU A 129 15.92 -3.96 -2.62
N THR A 130 15.18 -2.98 -2.09
CA THR A 130 14.03 -3.23 -1.21
C THR A 130 12.97 -4.02 -1.96
N ALA A 131 12.46 -5.07 -1.32
CA ALA A 131 11.31 -5.83 -1.79
C ALA A 131 10.02 -5.42 -1.07
N TRP A 132 8.91 -5.49 -1.81
CA TRP A 132 7.58 -5.10 -1.37
C TRP A 132 6.57 -6.16 -1.77
N VAL A 133 5.73 -6.59 -0.84
CA VAL A 133 4.43 -7.19 -1.18
C VAL A 133 3.50 -6.05 -1.55
N VAL A 134 2.86 -6.15 -2.70
CA VAL A 134 1.95 -5.13 -3.22
C VAL A 134 0.58 -5.76 -3.47
N ALA A 135 -0.45 -5.13 -2.91
CA ALA A 135 -1.83 -5.37 -3.25
C ALA A 135 -2.40 -4.18 -4.00
N GLN A 136 -2.88 -4.42 -5.21
CA GLN A 136 -3.53 -3.44 -6.06
C GLN A 136 -5.04 -3.46 -5.85
N ASP A 137 -5.65 -2.32 -5.46
CA ASP A 137 -7.10 -2.17 -5.53
C ASP A 137 -7.49 -1.00 -6.43
N ASP A 138 -7.85 -1.31 -7.67
CA ASP A 138 -8.33 -0.36 -8.69
C ASP A 138 -9.87 -0.25 -8.72
N ARG A 139 -10.56 -0.82 -7.71
CA ARG A 139 -12.03 -0.88 -7.67
C ARG A 139 -12.62 0.06 -6.65
N ILE A 140 -12.11 0.02 -5.42
CA ILE A 140 -12.70 0.72 -4.29
C ILE A 140 -11.85 1.94 -3.94
N TYR A 141 -10.65 1.69 -3.43
CA TYR A 141 -9.79 2.72 -2.88
C TYR A 141 -8.92 3.40 -3.94
N ASP A 142 -8.68 2.74 -5.09
CA ASP A 142 -7.79 3.25 -6.15
C ASP A 142 -6.37 3.46 -5.60
N GLU A 143 -5.85 2.45 -4.91
CA GLU A 143 -4.57 2.49 -4.19
C GLU A 143 -3.75 1.21 -4.35
N PHE A 144 -2.42 1.38 -4.28
CA PHE A 144 -1.48 0.29 -4.04
C PHE A 144 -1.17 0.20 -2.54
N PHE A 145 -1.61 -0.88 -1.89
CA PHE A 145 -1.21 -1.19 -0.52
C PHE A 145 0.11 -1.96 -0.54
N MET A 146 1.08 -1.51 0.24
CA MET A 146 2.44 -2.01 0.16
C MET A 146 2.96 -2.39 1.55
N VAL A 147 3.65 -3.53 1.62
CA VAL A 147 4.36 -4.00 2.82
C VAL A 147 5.82 -4.28 2.46
N ARG A 148 6.75 -3.62 3.14
CA ARG A 148 8.19 -3.86 2.98
C ARG A 148 8.53 -5.22 3.55
N ILE A 149 9.24 -6.05 2.78
CA ILE A 149 9.65 -7.39 3.20
C ILE A 149 11.15 -7.58 3.18
N GLY A 150 11.63 -8.46 4.05
CA GLY A 150 13.04 -8.82 4.13
C GLY A 150 13.48 -9.83 3.06
N PRO A 151 14.81 -10.05 2.89
CA PRO A 151 15.33 -11.03 1.95
C PRO A 151 14.84 -12.46 2.19
N ALA A 152 14.60 -12.84 3.46
CA ALA A 152 14.12 -14.17 3.83
C ALA A 152 12.68 -14.40 3.36
N GLU A 153 11.80 -13.41 3.53
CA GLU A 153 10.41 -13.46 3.07
C GLU A 153 10.32 -13.49 1.54
N LEU A 154 11.12 -12.67 0.85
CA LEU A 154 11.21 -12.72 -0.61
C LEU A 154 11.66 -14.10 -1.11
N THR A 155 12.69 -14.68 -0.47
CA THR A 155 13.19 -16.02 -0.81
C THR A 155 12.12 -17.08 -0.57
N GLY A 156 11.38 -16.99 0.54
CA GLY A 156 10.24 -17.86 0.83
C GLY A 156 9.16 -17.77 -0.23
N ALA A 157 8.76 -16.55 -0.62
CA ALA A 157 7.73 -16.32 -1.63
C ALA A 157 8.09 -16.90 -2.99
N LEU A 158 9.34 -16.75 -3.41
CA LEU A 158 9.87 -17.36 -4.64
C LEU A 158 9.84 -18.90 -4.61
N ALA A 159 9.87 -19.50 -3.42
CA ALA A 159 9.70 -20.94 -3.21
C ALA A 159 8.23 -21.36 -2.98
N GLY A 160 7.27 -20.42 -3.08
CA GLY A 160 5.84 -20.66 -2.90
C GLY A 160 5.30 -20.37 -1.50
N ALA A 161 6.15 -19.97 -0.54
CA ALA A 161 5.75 -19.57 0.80
C ALA A 161 5.49 -18.05 0.84
N TRP A 162 4.32 -17.64 0.37
CA TRP A 162 3.94 -16.23 0.33
C TRP A 162 3.77 -15.60 1.71
N PRO A 163 4.07 -14.30 1.89
CA PRO A 163 3.77 -13.56 3.12
C PRO A 163 2.26 -13.52 3.39
N ASP A 164 1.87 -13.46 4.67
CA ASP A 164 0.46 -13.50 5.09
C ASP A 164 -0.33 -12.22 4.72
N ASP A 165 0.37 -11.13 4.41
CA ASP A 165 -0.23 -9.87 4.01
C ASP A 165 -0.98 -9.99 2.66
N PHE A 166 -2.23 -9.51 2.64
CA PHE A 166 -3.10 -9.40 1.46
C PHE A 166 -3.47 -10.73 0.78
N GLN A 167 -3.37 -11.84 1.49
CA GLN A 167 -3.78 -13.17 1.04
C GLN A 167 -5.29 -13.29 0.78
N SER A 168 -6.13 -12.39 1.29
CA SER A 168 -7.55 -12.27 0.90
C SER A 168 -7.89 -10.85 0.47
N TYR A 169 -8.89 -10.72 -0.39
CA TYR A 169 -9.43 -9.43 -0.80
C TYR A 169 -10.03 -8.68 0.40
N GLU A 170 -10.55 -9.39 1.41
CA GLU A 170 -10.91 -8.77 2.69
C GLU A 170 -9.73 -8.09 3.38
N GLN A 171 -8.55 -8.71 3.41
CA GLN A 171 -7.35 -8.06 3.99
C GLN A 171 -6.96 -6.81 3.18
N VAL A 172 -7.15 -6.82 1.87
CA VAL A 172 -6.94 -5.64 1.01
C VAL A 172 -7.92 -4.53 1.38
N MET A 173 -9.21 -4.83 1.52
CA MET A 173 -10.22 -3.85 1.94
C MET A 173 -9.96 -3.32 3.35
N ALA A 174 -9.55 -4.18 4.29
CA ALA A 174 -9.16 -3.79 5.64
C ALA A 174 -7.94 -2.84 5.63
N ALA A 175 -7.00 -3.04 4.69
CA ALA A 175 -5.90 -2.12 4.49
C ALA A 175 -6.39 -0.76 3.97
N GLY A 176 -7.35 -0.74 3.03
CA GLY A 176 -8.02 0.48 2.58
C GLY A 176 -8.66 1.26 3.73
N VAL A 177 -9.45 0.60 4.58
CA VAL A 177 -10.05 1.25 5.78
C VAL A 177 -8.99 1.84 6.71
N LYS A 178 -7.85 1.18 6.85
CA LYS A 178 -6.80 1.58 7.79
C LYS A 178 -5.90 2.69 7.26
N PHE A 179 -5.57 2.67 5.97
CA PHE A 179 -4.51 3.50 5.39
C PHE A 179 -5.02 4.56 4.40
N SER A 180 -6.27 4.44 3.95
CA SER A 180 -6.87 5.33 2.96
C SER A 180 -8.03 6.16 3.53
N TYR A 181 -8.59 7.00 2.66
CA TYR A 181 -9.88 7.64 2.88
C TYR A 181 -10.96 6.86 2.12
N PRO A 182 -12.07 6.51 2.78
CA PRO A 182 -13.18 5.86 2.09
C PRO A 182 -13.66 6.68 0.89
N PRO A 183 -13.72 6.09 -0.31
CA PRO A 183 -14.20 6.77 -1.51
C PRO A 183 -15.68 7.15 -1.37
N ARG A 184 -16.09 8.21 -2.08
CA ARG A 184 -17.50 8.55 -2.25
C ARG A 184 -17.93 8.26 -3.68
N PHE A 185 -18.77 7.24 -3.84
CA PHE A 185 -19.30 6.86 -5.15
C PHE A 185 -20.45 7.77 -5.56
N LEU A 186 -20.35 8.38 -6.75
CA LEU A 186 -21.45 9.14 -7.35
C LEU A 186 -22.59 8.23 -7.81
N ASP A 187 -22.24 7.09 -8.40
CA ASP A 187 -23.18 6.03 -8.74
C ASP A 187 -23.20 4.99 -7.59
N PRO A 188 -24.29 4.89 -6.81
CA PRO A 188 -24.38 3.90 -5.74
C PRO A 188 -24.38 2.45 -6.27
N LEU A 189 -24.60 2.23 -7.57
CA LEU A 189 -24.54 0.90 -8.18
C LEU A 189 -23.38 0.78 -9.17
N ALA A 190 -22.30 1.55 -8.97
CA ALA A 190 -21.10 1.47 -9.80
C ALA A 190 -20.62 0.01 -9.98
N GLY A 191 -20.09 -0.31 -11.17
CA GLY A 191 -19.61 -1.66 -11.48
C GLY A 191 -18.57 -2.17 -10.50
N SER A 192 -17.65 -1.30 -10.06
CA SER A 192 -16.59 -1.65 -9.11
C SER A 192 -17.14 -2.06 -7.74
N LEU A 193 -18.18 -1.39 -7.24
CA LEU A 193 -18.88 -1.78 -6.02
C LEU A 193 -19.52 -3.17 -6.14
N GLN A 194 -20.14 -3.46 -7.29
CA GLN A 194 -20.75 -4.77 -7.53
C GLN A 194 -19.69 -5.88 -7.56
N TRP A 195 -18.59 -5.67 -8.27
CA TRP A 195 -17.49 -6.62 -8.36
C TRP A 195 -16.80 -6.85 -7.02
N ALA A 196 -16.62 -5.79 -6.21
CA ALA A 196 -16.02 -5.93 -4.88
C ALA A 196 -16.89 -6.78 -3.95
N VAL A 197 -18.21 -6.56 -3.94
CA VAL A 197 -19.16 -7.39 -3.17
C VAL A 197 -19.17 -8.84 -3.67
N GLU A 198 -19.10 -9.06 -4.99
CA GLU A 198 -18.98 -10.39 -5.58
C GLU A 198 -17.69 -11.10 -5.13
N ASP A 199 -16.55 -10.42 -5.18
CA ASP A 199 -15.25 -10.98 -4.80
C ASP A 199 -15.19 -11.29 -3.29
N LEU A 200 -15.68 -10.38 -2.43
CA LEU A 200 -15.78 -10.62 -0.98
C LEU A 200 -16.63 -11.85 -0.66
N ARG A 201 -17.79 -12.00 -1.31
CA ARG A 201 -18.65 -13.18 -1.10
C ARG A 201 -18.10 -14.46 -1.72
N ARG A 202 -17.31 -14.35 -2.78
CA ARG A 202 -16.66 -15.51 -3.38
C ARG A 202 -15.60 -16.08 -2.44
N GLU A 203 -14.82 -15.21 -1.79
CA GLU A 203 -13.79 -15.63 -0.84
C GLU A 203 -14.35 -16.02 0.53
N ARG A 204 -15.33 -15.27 1.05
CA ARG A 204 -15.99 -15.54 2.33
C ARG A 204 -17.51 -15.56 2.16
N PRO A 205 -18.10 -16.71 1.79
CA PRO A 205 -19.54 -16.82 1.51
C PRO A 205 -20.47 -16.45 2.67
N ASP A 206 -19.97 -16.54 3.91
CA ASP A 206 -20.65 -16.23 5.16
C ASP A 206 -20.41 -14.79 5.67
N ILE A 207 -19.69 -13.94 4.92
CA ILE A 207 -19.49 -12.54 5.27
C ILE A 207 -20.83 -11.81 5.44
N SER A 208 -20.98 -11.10 6.57
CA SER A 208 -22.20 -10.37 6.86
C SER A 208 -22.31 -9.07 6.06
N ILE A 209 -23.53 -8.54 5.98
CA ILE A 209 -23.80 -7.23 5.37
C ILE A 209 -23.05 -6.11 6.09
N ASP A 210 -23.02 -6.16 7.42
CA ASP A 210 -22.37 -5.14 8.25
C ASP A 210 -20.85 -5.14 8.06
N GLU A 211 -20.23 -6.32 7.94
CA GLU A 211 -18.79 -6.43 7.66
C GLU A 211 -18.45 -5.89 6.27
N MET A 212 -19.23 -6.25 5.23
CA MET A 212 -19.03 -5.68 3.89
C MET A 212 -19.19 -4.16 3.89
N ALA A 213 -20.17 -3.63 4.62
CA ALA A 213 -20.42 -2.21 4.75
C ALA A 213 -19.21 -1.51 5.38
N ALA A 214 -18.68 -2.05 6.48
CA ALA A 214 -17.49 -1.52 7.14
C ALA A 214 -16.24 -1.54 6.24
N LEU A 215 -16.01 -2.63 5.50
CA LEU A 215 -14.85 -2.79 4.61
C LEU A 215 -14.90 -1.85 3.40
N LEU A 216 -16.09 -1.58 2.87
CA LEU A 216 -16.28 -0.74 1.68
C LEU A 216 -16.59 0.72 2.00
N GLY A 217 -16.68 1.09 3.28
CA GLY A 217 -17.07 2.43 3.71
C GLY A 217 -18.50 2.81 3.30
N LEU A 218 -19.41 1.83 3.23
CA LEU A 218 -20.81 1.99 2.84
C LEU A 218 -21.75 1.72 4.03
N THR A 219 -23.06 1.93 3.83
CA THR A 219 -24.07 1.52 4.83
C THR A 219 -24.58 0.10 4.56
N PRO A 220 -25.08 -0.61 5.58
CA PRO A 220 -25.70 -1.94 5.41
C PRO A 220 -26.84 -1.96 4.38
N GLU A 221 -27.66 -0.90 4.32
CA GLU A 221 -28.76 -0.79 3.36
C GLU A 221 -28.23 -0.72 1.91
N HIS A 222 -27.13 -0.02 1.71
CA HIS A 222 -26.46 0.11 0.41
C HIS A 222 -25.88 -1.24 -0.02
N ILE A 223 -25.21 -1.98 0.87
CA ILE A 223 -24.78 -3.35 0.59
C ILE A 223 -25.97 -4.25 0.23
N GLY A 224 -27.09 -4.13 0.94
CA GLY A 224 -28.32 -4.85 0.62
C GLY A 224 -28.90 -4.52 -0.77
N LEU A 225 -28.69 -3.31 -1.28
CA LEU A 225 -29.04 -2.93 -2.65
C LEU A 225 -28.08 -3.57 -3.67
N LEU A 226 -26.77 -3.49 -3.43
CA LEU A 226 -25.75 -4.10 -4.31
C LEU A 226 -25.94 -5.61 -4.45
N LEU A 227 -26.19 -6.32 -3.34
CA LEU A 227 -26.42 -7.77 -3.35
C LEU A 227 -27.65 -8.16 -4.16
N ARG A 228 -28.72 -7.37 -4.11
CA ARG A 228 -29.92 -7.59 -4.93
C ARG A 228 -29.62 -7.39 -6.41
N GLU A 229 -28.84 -6.37 -6.75
CA GLU A 229 -28.48 -6.06 -8.13
C GLU A 229 -27.57 -7.13 -8.74
N VAL A 230 -26.52 -7.52 -8.03
CA VAL A 230 -25.63 -8.63 -8.38
C VAL A 230 -26.44 -9.92 -8.62
N SER A 231 -27.32 -10.27 -7.67
CA SER A 231 -28.16 -11.46 -7.77
C SER A 231 -29.13 -11.44 -8.96
N ARG A 232 -29.59 -10.25 -9.38
CA ARG A 232 -30.45 -10.04 -10.55
C ARG A 232 -29.68 -10.29 -11.83
N LYS A 233 -28.45 -9.77 -11.95
CA LYS A 233 -27.58 -9.96 -13.11
C LYS A 233 -27.17 -11.42 -13.30
N SER A 234 -26.82 -12.14 -12.23
CA SER A 234 -26.49 -13.57 -12.33
C SER A 234 -27.67 -14.40 -12.85
N ARG A 235 -28.91 -14.10 -12.41
CA ARG A 235 -30.13 -14.76 -12.89
C ARG A 235 -30.49 -14.39 -14.34
N GLY A 236 -30.36 -13.11 -14.70
CA GLY A 236 -30.62 -12.64 -16.07
C GLY A 236 -29.63 -13.20 -17.08
N GLY A 237 -28.34 -13.28 -16.74
CA GLY A 237 -27.31 -13.89 -17.57
C GLY A 237 -27.47 -15.41 -17.72
N PHE A 238 -27.95 -16.10 -16.67
CA PHE A 238 -28.28 -17.52 -16.73
C PHE A 238 -29.48 -17.79 -17.66
N LEU A 239 -30.55 -17.01 -17.56
CA LEU A 239 -31.71 -17.12 -18.45
C LEU A 239 -31.33 -16.76 -19.91
N ALA A 240 -30.52 -15.72 -20.14
CA ALA A 240 -30.04 -15.38 -21.47
C ALA A 240 -29.18 -16.49 -22.09
N LYS A 241 -28.34 -17.20 -21.31
CA LYS A 241 -27.58 -18.37 -21.78
C LYS A 241 -28.46 -19.60 -22.05
N LEU A 242 -29.52 -19.80 -21.27
CA LEU A 242 -30.49 -20.89 -21.45
C LEU A 242 -31.39 -20.69 -22.68
N PHE A 243 -31.79 -19.45 -22.96
CA PHE A 243 -32.72 -19.14 -24.05
C PHE A 243 -32.05 -18.58 -25.32
N GLY A 244 -30.76 -18.21 -25.27
CA GLY A 244 -30.01 -17.62 -26.39
C GLY A 244 -29.32 -18.60 -27.36
N ARG A 245 -29.55 -19.91 -27.27
CA ARG A 245 -28.98 -20.93 -28.19
C ARG A 245 -29.98 -21.47 -29.24
N ARG A 246 -30.94 -20.66 -29.69
CA ARG A 246 -31.83 -21.02 -30.81
C ARG A 246 -32.01 -19.89 -31.82
N SER A 247 -30.97 -19.61 -32.61
CA SER A 247 -31.03 -18.96 -33.94
C SER A 247 -29.60 -18.73 -34.44
N GLY A 248 -29.10 -19.30 -35.53
CA GLY A 248 -29.63 -20.21 -36.52
C GLY A 248 -28.47 -20.64 -37.43
N ARG A 249 -28.44 -21.93 -37.77
CA ARG A 249 -27.94 -22.38 -39.07
C ARG A 249 -29.03 -22.05 -40.07
N VAL A 250 -28.71 -21.32 -41.14
CA VAL A 250 -28.92 -21.74 -42.54
C VAL A 250 -27.78 -21.12 -43.34
#